data_AF-A0A317SUL4-F1
#
_entry.id   AF-A0A317SUL4-F1
#
_cell.length_a   1.000
_cell.length_b   1.000
_cell.length_c   1.000
_cell.angle_alpha   90.00
_cell.angle_beta   90.00
_cell.angle_gamma   90.00
#
_symmetry.space_group_name_H-M   'P 1'
#
loop_
_entity.id
_entity.type
_entity.pdbx_description
1 polymer ?
#
loop_
_entity_poly.entity_id
_entity_poly.type
_entity_poly.pdbx_seq_one_letter_code
_entity_poly.pdbx_strand_id
1 'polypeptide(L)'
;MTEYLLKHLREMVKEEGRWSSKPGWPFLDSTWVVSGEKRKNLVVGVWECVDRDLELDDDATLTFSFDDDDEKPLEAIEVVEVVAGVLLQWLRNLQEGVVPQDIWPDVYKTGADKKLAEEVLDKLFTSFSPVHANVFVYLTGFIMEIVSLLSSPLPSQSPPKDTDIITGPLSPIQGVLPFGRSRVARGEIVKHTTLEVFAEAIIRKKGGNKTAEDKRKAVAFLEVFVSDI
;
A
#
# COMPACT_ATOMS: atom_id res chain seq x y z
N MET A 1 11.32 7.77 0.04
CA MET A 1 10.44 6.67 0.53
C MET A 1 9.53 6.09 -0.54
N THR A 2 8.62 6.85 -1.15
CA THR A 2 7.68 6.35 -2.18
C THR A 2 8.38 5.77 -3.42
N GLU A 3 9.41 6.43 -3.93
CA GLU A 3 10.22 5.93 -5.06
C GLU A 3 10.92 4.61 -4.72
N TYR A 4 11.54 4.53 -3.53
CA TYR A 4 12.13 3.31 -3.00
C TYR A 4 11.11 2.17 -2.97
N LEU A 5 9.91 2.42 -2.41
CA LEU A 5 8.84 1.42 -2.36
C LEU A 5 8.43 0.97 -3.76
N LEU A 6 8.22 1.88 -4.72
CA LEU A 6 7.86 1.50 -6.09
C LEU A 6 8.94 0.67 -6.78
N LYS A 7 10.21 1.05 -6.62
CA LYS A 7 11.37 0.33 -7.17
C LYS A 7 11.42 -1.10 -6.65
N HIS A 8 11.42 -1.26 -5.32
CA HIS A 8 11.60 -2.58 -4.70
C HIS A 8 10.37 -3.46 -4.79
N LEU A 9 9.16 -2.89 -4.68
CA LEU A 9 7.93 -3.65 -4.90
C LEU A 9 7.86 -4.20 -6.32
N ARG A 10 8.26 -3.43 -7.33
CA ARG A 10 8.29 -3.89 -8.73
C ARG A 10 9.23 -5.09 -8.93
N GLU A 11 10.35 -5.13 -8.22
CA GLU A 11 11.25 -6.28 -8.24
C GLU A 11 10.64 -7.48 -7.49
N MET A 12 10.08 -7.26 -6.29
CA MET A 12 9.52 -8.32 -5.46
C MET A 12 8.27 -8.99 -6.06
N VAL A 13 7.42 -8.26 -6.77
CA VAL A 13 6.19 -8.83 -7.38
C VAL A 13 6.49 -9.71 -8.60
N LYS A 14 7.74 -9.76 -9.08
CA LYS A 14 8.17 -10.70 -10.13
C LYS A 14 8.22 -12.15 -9.64
N GLU A 15 8.34 -12.36 -8.32
CA GLU A 15 8.44 -13.67 -7.70
C GLU A 15 7.26 -13.91 -6.76
N GLU A 16 6.83 -15.17 -6.61
CA GLU A 16 5.77 -15.48 -5.65
C GLU A 16 6.23 -15.14 -4.22
N GLY A 17 5.50 -14.27 -3.54
CA GLY A 17 5.90 -13.78 -2.22
C GLY A 17 4.72 -13.45 -1.30
N ARG A 18 4.99 -12.84 -0.14
CA ARG A 18 3.95 -12.52 0.87
C ARG A 18 2.85 -11.60 0.37
N TRP A 19 3.19 -10.70 -0.55
CA TRP A 19 2.25 -9.86 -1.28
C TRP A 19 1.13 -10.64 -1.99
N SER A 20 1.34 -11.94 -2.28
CA SER A 20 0.31 -12.82 -2.84
C SER A 20 -0.70 -13.35 -1.82
N SER A 21 -0.26 -13.60 -0.58
CA SER A 21 -1.03 -14.33 0.44
C SER A 21 -1.52 -13.45 1.59
N LYS A 22 -0.99 -12.24 1.74
CA LYS A 22 -1.31 -11.29 2.82
C LYS A 22 -1.81 -9.96 2.24
N PRO A 23 -3.12 -9.79 2.04
CA PRO A 23 -3.67 -8.51 1.60
C PRO A 23 -3.29 -7.36 2.56
N GLY A 24 -2.94 -6.22 1.99
CA GLY A 24 -2.51 -5.03 2.73
C GLY A 24 -1.02 -4.98 3.08
N TRP A 25 -0.23 -6.01 2.76
CA TRP A 25 1.22 -5.89 2.73
C TRP A 25 1.67 -4.90 1.62
N PRO A 26 2.69 -4.04 1.83
CA PRO A 26 3.49 -3.87 3.06
C PRO A 26 2.92 -2.84 4.06
N PHE A 27 1.73 -2.30 3.83
CA PHE A 27 1.19 -1.17 4.59
C PHE A 27 0.47 -1.56 5.91
N LEU A 28 0.21 -2.85 6.12
CA LEU A 28 -0.36 -3.39 7.35
C LEU A 28 0.70 -4.10 8.19
N ASP A 29 1.01 -3.56 9.36
CA ASP A 29 1.94 -4.14 10.34
C ASP A 29 1.67 -5.61 10.69
N SER A 30 0.40 -6.03 10.67
CA SER A 30 0.01 -7.42 10.96
C SER A 30 0.43 -8.43 9.89
N THR A 31 0.91 -7.95 8.74
CA THR A 31 1.38 -8.77 7.62
C THR A 31 2.89 -8.93 7.59
N TRP A 32 3.60 -8.20 8.45
CA TRP A 32 5.06 -8.08 8.42
C TRP A 32 5.77 -9.33 8.93
N VAL A 33 6.98 -9.53 8.42
CA VAL A 33 7.94 -10.51 8.95
C VAL A 33 8.80 -9.86 10.02
N VAL A 34 9.22 -8.62 9.76
CA VAL A 34 10.11 -7.89 10.66
C VAL A 34 9.36 -7.51 11.95
N SER A 35 9.94 -7.85 13.09
CA SER A 35 9.34 -7.62 14.40
C SER A 35 10.39 -7.41 15.49
N GLY A 36 9.94 -7.11 16.71
CA GLY A 36 10.83 -6.97 17.86
C GLY A 36 11.79 -5.78 17.78
N GLU A 37 13.01 -5.99 18.25
CA GLU A 37 14.08 -4.99 18.33
C GLU A 37 14.61 -4.60 16.95
N LYS A 38 14.83 -5.58 16.07
CA LYS A 38 15.23 -5.35 14.67
C LYS A 38 14.30 -4.36 13.96
N ARG A 39 12.97 -4.51 14.13
CA ARG A 39 12.00 -3.56 13.58
C ARG A 39 12.21 -2.14 14.13
N LYS A 40 12.44 -2.00 15.44
CA LYS A 40 12.64 -0.70 16.08
C LYS A 40 13.91 -0.02 15.56
N ASN A 41 15.01 -0.78 15.47
CA ASN A 41 16.29 -0.27 15.00
C ASN A 41 16.21 0.15 13.53
N LEU A 42 15.56 -0.66 12.67
CA LEU A 42 15.31 -0.26 11.28
C LEU A 42 14.45 0.99 11.16
N VAL A 43 13.44 1.17 12.03
CA VAL A 43 12.65 2.41 12.02
C VAL A 43 13.55 3.62 12.29
N VAL A 44 14.50 3.51 13.22
CA VAL A 44 15.49 4.57 13.47
C VAL A 44 16.36 4.80 12.24
N GLY A 45 16.89 3.74 11.61
CA GLY A 45 17.67 3.82 10.37
C GLY A 45 16.93 4.54 9.24
N VAL A 46 15.67 4.18 9.00
CA VAL A 46 14.85 4.82 7.96
C VAL A 46 14.59 6.29 8.30
N TRP A 47 14.35 6.65 9.56
CA TRP A 47 14.20 8.05 9.96
C TRP A 47 15.49 8.85 9.78
N GLU A 48 16.65 8.27 10.09
CA GLU A 48 17.96 8.88 9.85
C GLU A 48 18.18 9.15 8.36
N CYS A 49 17.84 8.18 7.49
CA CYS A 49 17.90 8.39 6.04
C CYS A 49 17.00 9.56 5.60
N VAL A 50 15.79 9.66 6.15
CA VAL A 50 14.84 10.73 5.81
C VAL A 50 15.30 12.09 6.33
N ASP A 51 15.87 12.16 7.54
CA ASP A 51 16.31 13.42 8.16
C ASP A 51 17.55 13.99 7.48
N ARG A 52 18.46 13.12 7.04
CA ARG A 52 19.76 13.51 6.45
C ARG A 52 19.81 13.42 4.93
N ASP A 53 18.69 13.13 4.29
CA ASP A 53 18.57 12.97 2.84
C ASP A 53 19.56 11.91 2.28
N LEU A 54 19.63 10.76 2.96
CA LEU A 54 20.47 9.62 2.58
C LEU A 54 19.68 8.56 1.80
N GLU A 55 20.40 7.73 1.05
CA GLU A 55 19.81 6.66 0.27
C GLU A 55 19.27 5.54 1.17
N LEU A 56 18.06 5.07 0.88
CA LEU A 56 17.43 3.93 1.56
C LEU A 56 17.97 2.56 1.09
N ASP A 57 18.90 2.56 0.13
CA ASP A 57 19.64 1.38 -0.33
C ASP A 57 21.00 1.22 0.41
N ASP A 58 21.35 2.12 1.33
CA ASP A 58 22.57 2.05 2.14
C ASP A 58 22.36 1.28 3.45
N ASP A 59 22.75 0.01 3.45
CA ASP A 59 22.66 -0.88 4.61
C ASP A 59 23.41 -0.35 5.83
N ALA A 60 24.51 0.39 5.65
CA ALA A 60 25.27 0.92 6.78
C ALA A 60 24.47 1.98 7.54
N THR A 61 23.75 2.84 6.82
CA THR A 61 22.85 3.81 7.44
C THR A 61 21.61 3.13 8.00
N LEU A 62 21.05 2.11 7.35
CA LEU A 62 19.88 1.40 7.89
C LEU A 62 20.18 0.62 9.17
N THR A 63 21.40 0.11 9.31
CA THR A 63 21.83 -0.72 10.45
C THR A 63 22.61 0.04 11.52
N PHE A 64 22.76 1.37 11.43
CA PHE A 64 23.62 2.14 12.35
C PHE A 64 23.25 2.02 13.85
N SER A 65 22.00 1.66 14.14
CA SER A 65 21.46 1.48 15.49
C SER A 65 21.41 0.02 15.94
N PHE A 66 21.96 -0.89 15.14
CA PHE A 66 22.04 -2.31 15.47
C PHE A 66 23.24 -2.56 16.37
N ASP A 67 23.12 -3.57 17.24
CA ASP A 67 24.25 -4.04 18.02
C ASP A 67 25.19 -4.87 17.12
N ASP A 68 26.48 -4.89 17.44
CA ASP A 68 27.52 -5.59 16.66
C ASP A 68 27.23 -7.10 16.46
N ASP A 69 26.37 -7.71 17.29
CA ASP A 69 25.99 -9.13 17.20
C ASP A 69 24.81 -9.40 16.21
N ASP A 70 24.16 -8.37 15.68
CA ASP A 70 23.04 -8.48 14.73
C ASP A 70 23.50 -8.52 13.24
N GLU A 71 24.64 -9.15 12.95
CA GLU A 71 25.33 -9.19 11.65
C GLU A 71 24.57 -9.89 10.49
N LYS A 72 23.27 -10.15 10.63
CA LYS A 72 22.50 -10.71 9.50
C LYS A 72 22.25 -9.61 8.46
N PRO A 73 22.51 -9.89 7.17
CA PRO A 73 22.19 -8.95 6.11
C PRO A 73 20.69 -8.64 6.14
N LEU A 74 20.36 -7.38 5.86
CA LEU A 74 18.97 -6.95 5.77
C LEU A 74 18.30 -7.63 4.58
N GLU A 75 17.16 -8.26 4.82
CA GLU A 75 16.35 -8.74 3.71
C GLU A 75 15.54 -7.55 3.16
N ALA A 76 15.53 -7.38 1.83
CA ALA A 76 14.82 -6.27 1.19
C ALA A 76 13.34 -6.20 1.62
N ILE A 77 12.70 -7.36 1.89
CA ILE A 77 11.31 -7.43 2.37
C ILE A 77 11.14 -6.71 3.72
N GLU A 78 12.10 -6.82 4.63
CA GLU A 78 12.08 -6.19 5.95
C GLU A 78 12.20 -4.67 5.82
N VAL A 79 13.07 -4.20 4.92
CA VAL A 79 13.24 -2.77 4.65
C VAL A 79 12.00 -2.18 4.00
N VAL A 80 11.41 -2.87 3.01
CA VAL A 80 10.15 -2.43 2.37
C VAL A 80 9.02 -2.32 3.38
N GLU A 81 8.87 -3.29 4.28
CA GLU A 81 7.91 -3.25 5.39
C GLU A 81 8.12 -2.00 6.25
N VAL A 82 9.34 -1.80 6.76
CA VAL A 82 9.65 -0.66 7.64
C VAL A 82 9.46 0.68 6.93
N VAL A 83 9.95 0.84 5.70
CA VAL A 83 9.78 2.07 4.91
C VAL A 83 8.30 2.37 4.66
N ALA A 84 7.48 1.36 4.38
CA ALA A 84 6.04 1.54 4.24
C ALA A 84 5.38 2.03 5.54
N GLY A 85 5.78 1.47 6.69
CA GLY A 85 5.28 1.92 7.98
C GLY A 85 5.73 3.33 8.35
N VAL A 86 7.00 3.68 8.09
CA VAL A 86 7.53 5.04 8.34
C VAL A 86 6.82 6.07 7.46
N LEU A 87 6.56 5.75 6.18
CA LEU A 87 5.75 6.61 5.31
C LEU A 87 4.36 6.88 5.91
N LEU A 88 3.66 5.85 6.37
CA LEU A 88 2.34 6.01 6.99
C LEU A 88 2.43 6.78 8.30
N GLN A 89 3.46 6.55 9.11
CA GLN A 89 3.69 7.28 10.35
C GLN A 89 3.95 8.77 10.07
N TRP A 90 4.78 9.08 9.06
CA TRP A 90 5.03 10.44 8.60
C TRP A 90 3.73 11.12 8.18
N LEU A 91 2.93 10.47 7.31
CA LEU A 91 1.63 10.96 6.85
C LEU A 91 0.66 11.22 8.02
N ARG A 92 0.65 10.36 9.05
CA ARG A 92 -0.17 10.49 10.27
C ARG A 92 0.32 11.56 11.24
N ASN A 93 1.58 11.97 11.14
CA ASN A 93 2.17 12.96 12.04
C ASN A 93 2.20 14.38 11.46
N LEU A 94 1.85 14.56 10.17
CA LEU A 94 1.65 15.88 9.59
C LEU A 94 0.62 16.68 10.42
N GLN A 95 0.98 17.91 10.82
CA GLN A 95 0.16 18.75 11.69
C GLN A 95 -1.21 19.06 11.08
N GLU A 96 -1.22 19.51 9.82
CA GLU A 96 -2.45 19.81 9.09
C GLU A 96 -3.02 18.58 8.36
N GLY A 97 -2.20 17.53 8.19
CA GLY A 97 -2.49 16.40 7.32
C GLY A 97 -2.30 16.74 5.84
N VAL A 98 -2.40 15.73 4.97
CA VAL A 98 -2.41 15.96 3.52
C VAL A 98 -3.71 16.64 3.11
N VAL A 99 -4.85 16.14 3.61
CA VAL A 99 -6.17 16.74 3.46
C VAL A 99 -6.44 17.55 4.73
N PRO A 100 -6.47 18.90 4.67
CA PRO A 100 -6.69 19.75 5.83
C PRO A 100 -8.00 19.46 6.56
N GLN A 101 -8.02 19.71 7.86
CA GLN A 101 -9.17 19.35 8.71
C GLN A 101 -10.48 20.02 8.30
N ASP A 102 -10.39 21.23 7.76
CA ASP A 102 -11.54 22.06 7.44
C ASP A 102 -12.37 21.51 6.27
N ILE A 103 -11.78 20.67 5.41
CA ILE A 103 -12.47 20.06 4.27
C ILE A 103 -12.94 18.63 4.53
N TRP A 104 -12.59 18.02 5.66
CA TRP A 104 -13.08 16.67 6.00
C TRP A 104 -14.61 16.54 6.00
N PRO A 105 -15.40 17.52 6.49
CA PRO A 105 -16.85 17.44 6.40
C PRO A 105 -17.36 17.32 4.96
N ASP A 106 -16.66 17.96 4.01
CA ASP A 106 -17.02 17.89 2.59
C ASP A 106 -16.63 16.52 2.03
N VAL A 107 -15.44 16.01 2.34
CA VAL A 107 -15.00 14.63 2.02
C VAL A 107 -16.02 13.58 2.52
N TYR A 108 -16.53 13.72 3.74
CA TYR A 108 -17.53 12.79 4.28
C TYR A 108 -18.91 12.94 3.64
N LYS A 109 -19.22 14.10 3.04
CA LYS A 109 -20.47 14.31 2.28
C LYS A 109 -20.39 13.77 0.86
N THR A 110 -19.21 13.81 0.22
CA THR A 110 -19.05 13.35 -1.17
C THR A 110 -19.30 11.84 -1.30
N GLY A 111 -18.73 11.05 -0.38
CA GLY A 111 -18.68 9.60 -0.55
C GLY A 111 -17.99 9.23 -1.88
N ALA A 112 -18.64 8.39 -2.69
CA ALA A 112 -18.15 7.95 -4.00
C ALA A 112 -18.61 8.85 -5.18
N ASP A 113 -19.23 10.01 -4.91
CA ASP A 113 -19.66 10.92 -5.98
C ASP A 113 -18.46 11.64 -6.60
N LYS A 114 -18.18 11.33 -7.87
CA LYS A 114 -17.04 11.88 -8.60
C LYS A 114 -17.09 13.40 -8.74
N LYS A 115 -18.25 13.99 -9.01
CA LYS A 115 -18.36 15.44 -9.21
C LYS A 115 -18.09 16.18 -7.91
N LEU A 116 -18.68 15.70 -6.81
CA LEU A 116 -18.45 16.30 -5.50
C LEU A 116 -16.99 16.11 -5.05
N ALA A 117 -16.37 14.97 -5.36
CA ALA A 117 -14.96 14.75 -5.05
C ALA A 117 -14.04 15.70 -5.83
N GLU A 118 -14.32 15.95 -7.11
CA GLU A 118 -13.62 16.95 -7.92
C GLU A 118 -13.78 18.37 -7.32
N GLU A 119 -14.97 18.75 -6.85
CA GLU A 119 -15.19 20.03 -6.16
C GLU A 119 -14.36 20.15 -4.87
N VAL A 120 -14.17 19.05 -4.12
CA VAL A 120 -13.29 19.04 -2.94
C VAL A 120 -11.83 19.21 -3.32
N LEU A 121 -11.39 18.59 -4.42
CA LEU A 121 -10.04 18.77 -4.94
C LEU A 121 -9.83 20.23 -5.41
N ASP A 122 -10.80 20.83 -6.08
CA ASP A 122 -10.77 22.25 -6.46
C ASP A 122 -10.69 23.18 -5.24
N LYS A 123 -11.40 22.87 -4.16
CA LYS A 123 -11.25 23.58 -2.88
C LYS A 123 -9.84 23.44 -2.32
N LEU A 124 -9.22 22.27 -2.44
CA LEU A 124 -7.85 22.04 -2.00
C LEU A 124 -6.86 22.94 -2.76
N PHE A 125 -7.06 23.14 -4.06
CA PHE A 125 -6.25 24.04 -4.89
C PHE A 125 -6.50 25.53 -4.63
N THR A 126 -7.75 25.91 -4.35
CA THR A 126 -8.15 27.33 -4.28
C THR A 126 -8.13 27.92 -2.87
N SER A 127 -8.34 27.09 -1.84
CA SER A 127 -8.53 27.53 -0.45
C SER A 127 -7.36 27.21 0.47
N PHE A 128 -6.40 26.39 0.02
CA PHE A 128 -5.23 25.99 0.81
C PHE A 128 -3.94 26.20 0.01
N SER A 129 -2.80 25.99 0.68
CA SER A 129 -1.51 26.00 0.00
C SER A 129 -1.51 24.95 -1.12
N PRO A 130 -1.02 25.28 -2.34
CA PRO A 130 -0.91 24.34 -3.46
C PRO A 130 -0.17 23.05 -3.12
N VAL A 131 0.67 23.08 -2.07
CA VAL A 131 1.39 21.91 -1.54
C VAL A 131 0.43 20.78 -1.19
N HIS A 132 -0.73 21.04 -0.56
CA HIS A 132 -1.67 19.99 -0.19
C HIS A 132 -2.24 19.26 -1.42
N ALA A 133 -2.63 20.03 -2.44
CA ALA A 133 -3.18 19.47 -3.66
C ALA A 133 -2.13 18.68 -4.45
N ASN A 134 -0.90 19.20 -4.54
CA ASN A 134 0.21 18.52 -5.20
C ASN A 134 0.55 17.20 -4.49
N VAL A 135 0.66 17.21 -3.16
CA VAL A 135 0.93 16.00 -2.37
C VAL A 135 -0.23 15.02 -2.46
N PHE A 136 -1.48 15.48 -2.45
CA PHE A 136 -2.65 14.63 -2.62
C PHE A 136 -2.64 13.91 -3.97
N VAL A 137 -2.47 14.65 -5.07
CA VAL A 137 -2.41 14.08 -6.43
C VAL A 137 -1.23 13.11 -6.59
N TYR A 138 -0.07 13.47 -6.04
CA TYR A 138 1.09 12.59 -6.01
C TYR A 138 0.80 11.27 -5.26
N LEU A 139 0.19 11.35 -4.09
CA LEU A 139 -0.14 10.18 -3.28
C LEU A 139 -1.22 9.32 -3.94
N THR A 140 -2.24 9.89 -4.57
CA THR A 140 -3.24 9.09 -5.29
C THR A 140 -2.61 8.35 -6.48
N GLY A 141 -1.68 8.99 -7.20
CA GLY A 141 -0.91 8.33 -8.25
C GLY A 141 -0.01 7.21 -7.72
N PHE A 142 0.67 7.44 -6.58
CA PHE A 142 1.44 6.41 -5.90
C PHE A 142 0.57 5.22 -5.45
N ILE A 143 -0.58 5.48 -4.83
CA ILE A 143 -1.53 4.45 -4.38
C ILE A 143 -2.03 3.63 -5.57
N MET A 144 -2.37 4.28 -6.70
CA MET A 144 -2.80 3.62 -7.92
C MET A 144 -1.73 2.64 -8.45
N GLU A 145 -0.47 3.08 -8.52
CA GLU A 145 0.64 2.23 -8.96
C GLU A 145 0.86 1.04 -8.00
N ILE A 146 0.79 1.29 -6.69
CA ILE A 146 0.88 0.23 -5.67
C ILE A 146 -0.23 -0.81 -5.82
N VAL A 147 -1.49 -0.36 -5.98
CA VAL A 147 -2.64 -1.25 -6.18
C VAL A 147 -2.45 -2.07 -7.45
N SER A 148 -1.99 -1.46 -8.54
CA SER A 148 -1.68 -2.14 -9.80
C SER A 148 -0.61 -3.22 -9.62
N LEU A 149 0.52 -2.88 -8.99
CA LEU A 149 1.64 -3.80 -8.74
C LEU A 149 1.22 -5.00 -7.89
N LEU A 150 0.52 -4.75 -6.78
CA LEU A 150 0.14 -5.80 -5.83
C LEU A 150 -1.06 -6.64 -6.32
N SER A 151 -1.88 -6.09 -7.21
CA SER A 151 -3.00 -6.81 -7.85
C SER A 151 -2.56 -7.65 -9.04
N SER A 152 -1.37 -7.41 -9.58
CA SER A 152 -0.83 -8.13 -10.74
C SER A 152 -0.86 -9.66 -10.50
N PRO A 153 -1.27 -10.45 -11.51
CA PRO A 153 -1.22 -11.90 -11.41
C PRO A 153 0.23 -12.35 -11.20
N LEU A 154 0.42 -13.33 -10.31
CA LEU A 154 1.71 -14.01 -10.19
C LEU A 154 2.06 -14.56 -11.58
N PRO A 155 3.33 -14.44 -12.03
CA PRO A 155 3.75 -15.09 -13.26
C PRO A 155 3.52 -16.59 -13.10
N SER A 156 2.40 -17.06 -13.68
CA SER A 156 2.02 -18.46 -13.67
C SER A 156 3.21 -19.29 -14.13
N GLN A 157 3.61 -20.25 -13.31
CA GLN A 157 4.42 -21.38 -13.75
C GLN A 157 3.88 -21.84 -15.09
N SER A 158 4.75 -21.80 -16.12
CA SER A 158 4.47 -22.41 -17.41
C SER A 158 3.87 -23.80 -17.18
N PRO A 159 2.79 -24.18 -17.88
CA PRO A 159 2.26 -25.54 -17.75
C PRO A 159 3.40 -26.51 -18.03
N PRO A 160 3.52 -27.62 -17.27
CA PRO A 160 4.58 -28.59 -17.52
C PRO A 160 4.46 -29.04 -18.98
N LYS A 161 5.44 -28.65 -19.79
CA LYS A 161 5.75 -29.30 -21.05
C LYS A 161 6.34 -30.64 -20.63
N ASP A 162 5.58 -31.70 -20.85
CA ASP A 162 5.97 -33.12 -20.98
C ASP A 162 4.70 -33.94 -20.73
N THR A 163 4.29 -34.97 -21.46
CA THR A 163 4.79 -35.68 -22.64
C THR A 163 3.58 -36.48 -23.17
N ASP A 164 3.63 -36.93 -24.43
CA ASP A 164 2.68 -37.86 -25.05
C ASP A 164 2.32 -39.10 -24.19
N ILE A 165 1.07 -39.59 -24.30
CA ILE A 165 0.63 -41.00 -24.54
C ILE A 165 -0.82 -41.26 -24.03
N ILE A 166 -1.77 -41.22 -24.99
CA ILE A 166 -2.85 -42.18 -25.36
C ILE A 166 -3.51 -43.14 -24.31
N THR A 167 -4.87 -43.09 -24.30
CA THR A 167 -5.94 -44.10 -24.02
C THR A 167 -6.36 -44.55 -22.60
N GLY A 168 -7.67 -44.40 -22.31
CA GLY A 168 -8.44 -45.31 -21.43
C GLY A 168 -9.54 -44.63 -20.58
N PRO A 169 -10.82 -45.06 -20.63
CA PRO A 169 -11.96 -44.28 -20.09
C PRO A 169 -12.46 -44.69 -18.70
N LEU A 170 -13.24 -43.78 -18.10
CA LEU A 170 -14.16 -43.91 -16.95
C LEU A 170 -13.59 -43.59 -15.55
N SER A 171 -13.82 -42.35 -15.11
CA SER A 171 -14.50 -42.07 -13.83
C SER A 171 -14.99 -40.61 -13.79
N PRO A 172 -16.26 -40.35 -13.39
CA PRO A 172 -16.80 -39.01 -13.22
C PRO A 172 -16.64 -38.60 -11.77
N ILE A 173 -15.89 -37.54 -11.45
CA ILE A 173 -16.01 -36.80 -10.18
C ILE A 173 -15.24 -35.46 -10.28
N GLN A 174 -15.90 -34.42 -9.76
CA GLN A 174 -15.39 -33.10 -9.38
C GLN A 174 -15.03 -32.10 -10.51
N GLY A 175 -16.09 -31.46 -11.01
CA GLY A 175 -16.25 -30.01 -10.90
C GLY A 175 -14.99 -29.16 -11.06
N VAL A 176 -14.59 -28.95 -12.31
CA VAL A 176 -13.72 -27.84 -12.72
C VAL A 176 -14.47 -26.55 -12.43
N LEU A 177 -14.17 -25.90 -11.30
CA LEU A 177 -14.59 -24.53 -11.08
C LEU A 177 -13.71 -23.58 -11.91
N PRO A 178 -14.29 -22.55 -12.54
CA PRO A 178 -13.57 -21.70 -13.48
C PRO A 178 -12.60 -20.77 -12.74
N PHE A 179 -11.33 -20.82 -13.15
CA PHE A 179 -10.19 -20.01 -12.70
C PHE A 179 -10.33 -18.47 -12.90
N GLY A 180 -11.52 -17.98 -13.23
CA GLY A 180 -11.80 -16.55 -13.49
C GLY A 180 -12.34 -15.77 -12.29
N ARG A 181 -12.92 -16.42 -11.26
CA ARG A 181 -13.53 -15.71 -10.11
C ARG A 181 -12.52 -15.19 -9.08
N SER A 182 -11.32 -15.74 -9.02
CA SER A 182 -10.34 -15.40 -7.98
C SER A 182 -9.55 -14.10 -8.26
N ARG A 183 -9.44 -13.68 -9.53
CA ARG A 183 -8.57 -12.56 -9.94
C ARG A 183 -9.19 -11.20 -9.61
N VAL A 184 -10.44 -11.00 -10.03
CA VAL A 184 -11.22 -9.80 -9.72
C VAL A 184 -11.39 -9.66 -8.21
N ALA A 185 -11.65 -10.77 -7.51
CA ALA A 185 -11.75 -10.76 -6.05
C ALA A 185 -10.45 -10.32 -5.35
N ARG A 186 -9.27 -10.77 -5.82
CA ARG A 186 -7.98 -10.37 -5.21
C ARG A 186 -7.67 -8.90 -5.46
N GLY A 187 -7.84 -8.41 -6.69
CA GLY A 187 -7.60 -7.01 -7.03
C GLY A 187 -8.46 -6.07 -6.18
N GLU A 188 -9.75 -6.39 -6.03
CA GLU A 188 -10.67 -5.63 -5.18
C GLU A 188 -10.27 -5.66 -3.69
N ILE A 189 -9.83 -6.81 -3.17
CA ILE A 189 -9.37 -6.91 -1.77
C ILE A 189 -8.09 -6.09 -1.56
N VAL A 190 -7.12 -6.17 -2.47
CA VAL A 190 -5.88 -5.40 -2.41
C VAL A 190 -6.17 -3.90 -2.49
N LYS A 191 -6.99 -3.49 -3.46
CA LYS A 191 -7.45 -2.11 -3.63
C LYS A 191 -8.10 -1.61 -2.35
N HIS A 192 -9.15 -2.27 -1.88
CA HIS A 192 -9.89 -1.85 -0.68
C HIS A 192 -8.98 -1.76 0.55
N THR A 193 -8.14 -2.77 0.79
CA THR A 193 -7.24 -2.78 1.96
C THR A 193 -6.21 -1.66 1.88
N THR A 194 -5.64 -1.40 0.69
CA THR A 194 -4.67 -0.32 0.48
C THR A 194 -5.33 1.03 0.72
N LEU A 195 -6.51 1.25 0.12
CA LEU A 195 -7.29 2.47 0.30
C LEU A 195 -7.68 2.70 1.76
N GLU A 196 -8.04 1.66 2.51
CA GLU A 196 -8.37 1.77 3.94
C GLU A 196 -7.17 2.28 4.76
N VAL A 197 -5.97 1.74 4.51
CA VAL A 197 -4.76 2.17 5.21
C VAL A 197 -4.40 3.62 4.91
N PHE A 198 -4.46 4.03 3.64
CA PHE A 198 -4.15 5.40 3.24
C PHE A 198 -5.25 6.39 3.63
N ALA A 199 -6.52 6.01 3.57
CA ALA A 199 -7.63 6.82 4.06
C ALA A 199 -7.48 7.12 5.56
N GLU A 200 -6.94 6.18 6.34
CA GLU A 200 -6.65 6.42 7.76
C GLU A 200 -5.49 7.41 7.98
N ALA A 201 -4.47 7.38 7.13
CA ALA A 201 -3.31 8.25 7.25
C ALA A 201 -3.57 9.69 6.74
N ILE A 202 -4.28 9.82 5.61
CA ILE A 202 -4.43 11.05 4.82
C ILE A 202 -5.62 11.90 5.28
N ILE A 203 -6.76 11.27 5.56
CA ILE A 203 -8.02 11.92 5.94
C ILE A 203 -8.23 11.61 7.41
N ARG A 204 -8.21 12.57 8.33
CA ARG A 204 -8.43 12.27 9.76
C ARG A 204 -9.81 12.79 10.20
N LYS A 205 -10.09 12.74 11.51
CA LYS A 205 -11.33 13.28 12.07
C LYS A 205 -11.02 14.23 13.21
N LYS A 206 -11.72 15.36 13.25
CA LYS A 206 -11.56 16.37 14.29
C LYS A 206 -12.18 15.85 15.58
N GLY A 207 -11.40 15.82 16.66
CA GLY A 207 -11.90 15.53 18.00
C GLY A 207 -12.15 14.06 18.37
N GLY A 208 -11.57 13.08 17.65
CA GLY A 208 -11.60 11.68 18.08
C GLY A 208 -11.53 10.65 16.96
N ASN A 209 -11.78 9.39 17.32
CA ASN A 209 -11.73 8.26 16.39
C ASN A 209 -12.86 8.34 15.35
N LYS A 210 -12.55 7.97 14.10
CA LYS A 210 -13.54 7.82 13.03
C LYS A 210 -14.56 6.73 13.38
N THR A 211 -15.82 7.00 13.08
CA THR A 211 -16.85 5.95 13.08
C THR A 211 -16.63 5.01 11.89
N ALA A 212 -17.28 3.85 11.91
CA ALA A 212 -17.25 2.93 10.77
C ALA A 212 -17.78 3.58 9.48
N GLU A 213 -18.74 4.50 9.60
CA GLU A 213 -19.29 5.25 8.47
C GLU A 213 -18.27 6.26 7.92
N ASP A 214 -17.59 7.01 8.79
CA ASP A 214 -16.55 7.96 8.39
C ASP A 214 -15.41 7.23 7.64
N LYS A 215 -14.99 6.06 8.13
CA LYS A 215 -13.97 5.23 7.47
C LYS A 215 -14.40 4.82 6.07
N ARG A 216 -15.63 4.32 5.91
CA ARG A 216 -16.18 3.95 4.60
C ARG A 216 -16.24 5.12 3.64
N LYS A 217 -16.67 6.29 4.10
CA LYS A 217 -16.74 7.51 3.29
C LYS A 217 -15.37 8.02 2.87
N ALA A 218 -14.37 7.97 3.75
CA ALA A 218 -13.00 8.33 3.42
C ALA A 218 -12.39 7.39 2.36
N VAL A 219 -12.64 6.08 2.47
CA VAL A 219 -12.24 5.10 1.45
C VAL A 219 -12.93 5.38 0.12
N ALA A 220 -14.25 5.57 0.13
CA ALA A 220 -15.04 5.87 -1.06
C ALA A 220 -14.57 7.16 -1.77
N PHE A 221 -14.16 8.18 -1.01
CA PHE A 221 -13.59 9.40 -1.57
C PHE A 221 -12.25 9.14 -2.27
N LEU A 222 -11.32 8.41 -1.63
CA LEU A 222 -10.05 8.06 -2.27
C LEU A 222 -10.24 7.15 -3.48
N GLU A 223 -11.24 6.27 -3.44
CA GLU A 223 -11.57 5.37 -4.52
C GLU A 223 -11.87 6.11 -5.83
N VAL A 224 -12.52 7.29 -5.77
CA VAL A 224 -12.78 8.12 -6.96
C VAL A 224 -11.49 8.44 -7.73
N PHE A 225 -10.37 8.67 -7.03
CA PHE A 225 -9.10 9.08 -7.63
C PHE A 225 -8.18 7.90 -7.98
N VAL A 226 -8.57 6.66 -7.64
CA VAL A 226 -7.75 5.45 -7.82
C VAL A 226 -8.45 4.44 -8.77
N SER A 227 -9.62 4.77 -9.34
CA SER A 227 -10.49 3.81 -10.04
C SER A 227 -10.28 3.65 -11.55
N ASP A 228 -9.16 4.08 -12.14
CA ASP A 228 -8.94 3.99 -13.59
C ASP A 228 -8.01 2.82 -14.00
N ILE A 229 -8.45 1.57 -13.81
CA ILE A 229 -7.91 0.38 -14.53
C ILE A 229 -9.05 -0.50 -15.04
#